data_AF-A0A3B0WQU6-F1
#
_entry.id   AF-A0A3B0WQU6-F1
#
_cell.length_a   1.000
_cell.length_b   1.000
_cell.length_c   1.000
_cell.angle_alpha   90.00
_cell.angle_beta   90.00
_cell.angle_gamma   90.00
#
_symmetry.space_group_name_H-M   'P 1'
#
loop_
_entity.id
_entity.type
_entity.pdbx_description
1 polymer ?
#
loop_
_entity_poly.entity_id
_entity_poly.type
_entity_poly.pdbx_seq_one_letter_code
_entity_poly.pdbx_strand_id
1 'polypeptide(L)' 'TIQRISYRVRRGDSLYLIAQKFNVGIKQIKRWNSLTSKYLQPGQKIKLFVDVRRQTGNS' A
#
# COMPACT_ATOMS: atom_id res chain seq x y z
N THR A 1 11.18 7.87 -8.96
CA THR A 1 10.97 6.71 -9.85
C THR A 1 9.94 5.85 -9.17
N ILE A 2 9.05 5.23 -9.93
CA ILE A 2 8.03 4.38 -9.32
C ILE A 2 8.64 3.02 -8.99
N GLN A 3 8.68 2.66 -7.72
CA GLN A 3 9.11 1.37 -7.23
C GLN A 3 7.90 0.50 -6.92
N ARG A 4 7.89 -0.72 -7.45
CA ARG A 4 6.85 -1.71 -7.17
C ARG A 4 7.24 -2.56 -5.96
N ILE A 5 6.43 -2.53 -4.92
CA ILE A 5 6.62 -3.29 -3.67
C ILE A 5 5.51 -4.33 -3.54
N SER A 6 5.87 -5.55 -3.17
CA SER A 6 4.91 -6.61 -2.84
C SER A 6 4.87 -6.76 -1.32
N TYR A 7 3.78 -6.33 -0.70
CA TYR A 7 3.61 -6.38 0.75
C TYR A 7 2.73 -7.55 1.15
N ARG A 8 3.13 -8.31 2.18
CA ARG A 8 2.32 -9.38 2.76
C ARG A 8 1.61 -8.86 4.01
N VAL A 9 0.28 -8.80 3.94
CA VAL A 9 -0.58 -8.35 5.03
C VAL A 9 -0.37 -9.21 6.26
N ARG A 10 -0.18 -8.57 7.42
CA ARG A 10 -0.12 -9.23 8.73
C ARG A 10 -1.45 -9.08 9.47
N ARG A 11 -1.66 -9.91 10.48
CA ARG A 11 -2.84 -9.80 11.35
C ARG A 11 -2.82 -8.44 12.03
N GLY A 12 -3.90 -7.66 11.89
CA GLY A 12 -4.01 -6.29 12.41
C GLY A 12 -3.62 -5.19 11.43
N ASP A 13 -3.07 -5.53 10.26
CA ASP A 13 -2.83 -4.53 9.21
C ASP A 13 -4.15 -4.06 8.59
N SER A 14 -4.19 -2.78 8.22
CA SER A 14 -5.28 -2.19 7.45
C SER A 14 -4.75 -1.45 6.23
N LEU A 15 -5.60 -1.26 5.22
CA LEU A 15 -5.25 -0.46 4.04
C LEU A 15 -4.79 0.96 4.42
N TYR A 16 -5.32 1.52 5.50
CA TYR A 16 -4.94 2.85 6.00
C TYR A 16 -3.49 2.86 6.51
N LEU A 17 -3.13 1.91 7.36
CA LEU A 17 -1.76 1.83 7.90
C LEU A 17 -0.74 1.57 6.80
N ILE A 18 -1.06 0.71 5.83
CA ILE A 18 -0.21 0.43 4.68
C ILE A 18 -0.09 1.69 3.80
N ALA A 19 -1.21 2.35 3.48
CA ALA A 19 -1.23 3.60 2.71
C ALA A 19 -0.33 4.67 3.33
N GLN A 20 -0.47 4.91 4.63
CA GLN A 20 0.31 5.89 5.36
C GLN A 20 1.80 5.51 5.39
N LYS A 21 2.13 4.25 5.66
CA LYS A 21 3.51 3.76 5.72
C LYS A 21 4.27 3.97 4.41
N PHE A 22 3.59 3.81 3.28
CA PHE A 22 4.19 3.93 1.95
C PHE A 22 3.89 5.28 1.28
N ASN A 23 3.23 6.20 1.97
CA ASN A 23 2.76 7.49 1.44
C ASN A 23 2.03 7.35 0.09
N VAL A 24 1.13 6.37 0.00
CA VAL A 24 0.29 6.11 -1.18
C VAL A 24 -1.18 6.23 -0.82
N GLY A 25 -2.04 6.56 -1.78
CA GLY A 25 -3.48 6.68 -1.54
C GLY A 25 -4.16 5.31 -1.41
N ILE A 26 -5.09 5.17 -0.46
CA ILE A 26 -5.93 3.96 -0.32
C ILE A 26 -6.65 3.62 -1.63
N LYS A 27 -7.20 4.63 -2.32
CA LYS A 27 -7.87 4.45 -3.62
C LYS A 27 -6.92 3.87 -4.67
N GLN A 28 -5.65 4.27 -4.66
CA GLN A 28 -4.63 3.74 -5.57
C GLN A 28 -4.32 2.28 -5.26
N ILE A 29 -4.13 1.95 -3.98
CA ILE A 29 -3.91 0.56 -3.54
C ILE A 29 -5.07 -0.34 -3.96
N LYS A 30 -6.31 0.13 -3.76
CA LYS A 30 -7.50 -0.60 -4.20
C LYS A 30 -7.50 -0.82 -5.71
N ARG A 31 -7.19 0.21 -6.49
CA ARG A 31 -7.12 0.14 -7.95
C ARG A 31 -6.07 -0.87 -8.43
N TRP A 32 -4.88 -0.88 -7.85
CA TRP A 32 -3.78 -1.77 -8.24
C TRP A 32 -4.02 -3.24 -7.91
N ASN A 33 -4.87 -3.51 -6.92
CA ASN A 33 -5.14 -4.85 -6.41
C ASN A 33 -6.59 -5.30 -6.66
N SER A 34 -7.35 -4.52 -7.44
CA SER A 34 -8.78 -4.74 -7.69
C SER A 34 -9.60 -5.00 -6.43
N LEU A 35 -9.28 -4.31 -5.33
CA LEU A 35 -9.95 -4.50 -4.04
C LEU A 35 -11.25 -3.70 -3.99
N THR A 36 -12.36 -4.42 -3.83
CA THR A 36 -13.67 -3.84 -3.59
C THR A 36 -13.88 -3.55 -2.10
N SER A 37 -13.43 -4.46 -1.23
CA SER A 37 -13.57 -4.33 0.23
C SER A 37 -12.44 -3.52 0.88
N LYS A 38 -12.74 -2.97 2.07
CA LYS A 38 -11.74 -2.36 2.96
C LYS A 38 -11.03 -3.41 3.83
N TYR A 39 -11.58 -4.62 3.93
CA TYR A 39 -11.00 -5.71 4.70
C TYR A 39 -9.84 -6.37 3.96
N LEU A 40 -8.72 -6.53 4.68
CA LEU A 40 -7.55 -7.27 4.21
C LEU A 40 -7.48 -8.58 4.98
N GLN A 41 -7.17 -9.67 4.27
CA GLN A 41 -6.96 -10.97 4.91
C GLN A 41 -5.48 -11.12 5.31
N PRO A 42 -5.18 -11.59 6.53
CA PRO A 42 -3.80 -11.92 6.90
C PRO A 42 -3.19 -12.91 5.89
N GLY A 43 -1.98 -12.63 5.43
CA GLY A 43 -1.29 -13.40 4.40
C GLY A 43 -1.55 -12.95 2.95
N GLN A 44 -2.52 -12.06 2.73
CA GLN A 44 -2.79 -11.48 1.41
C GLN A 44 -1.60 -10.69 0.88
N LYS A 45 -1.30 -10.83 -0.41
CA LYS A 45 -0.25 -10.04 -1.09
C LYS A 45 -0.87 -8.79 -1.70
N ILE A 46 -0.30 -7.64 -1.40
CA ILE A 46 -0.72 -6.32 -1.87
C ILE A 46 0.40 -5.71 -2.70
N LYS A 47 0.06 -5.33 -3.93
CA LYS A 47 0.92 -4.60 -4.86
C LYS A 47 0.85 -3.11 -4.53
N LEU A 48 1.99 -2.49 -4.29
CA LEU A 48 2.14 -1.07 -4.03
C LEU A 48 3.07 -0.47 -5.07
N PHE A 49 2.75 0.74 -5.55
CA PHE A 49 3.60 1.52 -6.45
C PHE A 49 3.96 2.82 -5.74
N VAL A 50 5.18 2.90 -5.24
CA VAL A 50 5.66 4.00 -4.40
C VAL A 50 6.57 4.89 -5.24
N ASP A 51 6.38 6.20 -5.19
CA ASP A 51 7.34 7.13 -5.81
C ASP A 51 8.45 7.46 -4.81
N VAL A 52 9.57 6.77 -4.92
CA VAL A 52 10.71 6.97 -4.01
C VAL A 52 11.28 8.39 -4.05
N ARG A 53 11.04 9.16 -5.12
CA ARG A 53 11.46 10.58 -5.17
C ARG A 53 10.64 11.49 -4.27
N ARG A 54 9.39 11.13 -3.97
CA ARG A 54 8.53 11.90 -3.05
C ARG A 54 8.74 11.52 -1.58
N GLN A 55 9.44 10.42 -1.31
CA GLN A 55 9.73 9.98 0.06
C GLN A 55 10.95 10.70 0.65
N THR A 56 11.90 11.15 -0.16
CA THR A 56 13.10 11.91 0.28
C THR A 56 12.84 13.39 0.57
N GLY A 57 11.62 13.89 0.38
CA GLY A 57 11.27 15.30 0.58
C GLY A 57 10.55 15.64 1.89
N ASN A 58 10.35 14.68 2.79
CA ASN A 58 9.83 14.91 4.15
C ASN A 58 10.97 14.72 5.16
N SER A 59 11.83 15.72 5.29
CA SER A 59 12.73 15.94 6.43
C SER A 59 12.84 17.44 6.65
#